data_AF-A0A7V7AHC5-F1
#
_entry.id   AF-A0A7V7AHC5-F1
#
_cell.length_a   1.000
_cell.length_b   1.000
_cell.length_c   1.000
_cell.angle_alpha   90.00
_cell.angle_beta   90.00
_cell.angle_gamma   90.00
#
_symmetry.space_group_name_H-M   'P 1'
#
loop_
_entity.id
_entity.type
_entity.pdbx_description
1 polymer ?
#
loop_
_entity_poly.entity_id
_entity_poly.type
_entity_poly.pdbx_seq_one_letter_code
_entity_poly.pdbx_strand_id
1 'polypeptide(L)'
;MLGSFLHGTLILLVSSFTTRVLGFIYRIYIVRLMGAEGIGLYEMVFPVINLVLVATTAGLPVAISKLVADNIALGREKEAKRIFRLALCLLTGSGIIIPSLLIRLSPYLISRLYADERVYWAFIVLI
;
A
#
# COMPACT_ATOMS: atom_id res chain seq x y z
N MET A 1 8.77 30.46 12.92
CA MET A 1 9.27 29.25 12.21
C MET A 1 9.17 27.97 13.05
N LEU A 2 9.73 27.89 14.28
CA LEU A 2 9.69 26.66 15.10
C LEU A 2 8.27 26.12 15.41
N GLY A 3 7.28 26.99 15.67
CA GLY A 3 5.94 26.55 16.07
C GLY A 3 5.19 25.74 15.01
N SER A 4 5.38 26.04 13.72
CA SER A 4 4.70 25.34 12.61
C SER A 4 5.30 23.95 12.36
N PHE A 5 6.63 23.82 12.48
CA PHE A 5 7.29 22.52 12.39
C PHE A 5 6.89 21.59 13.53
N LEU A 6 6.82 22.11 14.76
CA LEU A 6 6.41 21.31 15.93
C LEU A 6 4.97 20.80 15.80
N HIS A 7 4.05 21.63 15.28
CA HIS A 7 2.67 21.21 14.99
C HIS A 7 2.61 20.12 13.90
N GLY A 8 3.38 20.27 12.81
CA GLY A 8 3.45 19.26 11.76
C GLY A 8 3.98 17.92 12.25
N THR A 9 5.03 17.93 13.07
CA THR A 9 5.59 16.71 13.69
C THR A 9 4.61 16.07 14.67
N LEU A 10 3.92 16.86 15.50
CA LEU A 10 2.88 16.36 16.41
C LEU A 10 1.75 15.63 15.65
N ILE A 11 1.28 16.21 14.54
CA ILE A 11 0.25 15.59 13.70
C ILE A 11 0.76 14.28 13.10
N LEU A 12 1.99 14.26 12.56
CA LEU A 12 2.60 13.04 12.01
C LEU A 12 2.78 11.94 13.06
N LEU A 13 3.17 12.31 14.29
CA LEU A 13 3.32 11.38 15.40
C LEU A 13 1.98 10.75 15.80
N VAL A 14 0.96 11.58 16.03
CA VAL A 14 -0.38 11.11 16.40
C VAL A 14 -0.99 10.25 15.28
N SER A 15 -0.81 10.66 14.02
CA SER A 15 -1.26 9.88 12.87
C SER A 15 -0.56 8.52 12.79
N SER A 16 0.78 8.49 12.86
CA SER A 16 1.55 7.25 12.79
C SER A 16 1.25 6.31 13.96
N PHE A 17 1.07 6.87 15.16
CA PHE A 17 0.68 6.11 16.34
C PHE A 17 -0.71 5.47 16.16
N THR A 18 -1.69 6.25 15.69
CA THR A 18 -3.05 5.77 15.42
C THR A 18 -3.04 4.65 14.37
N THR A 19 -2.29 4.80 13.27
CA THR A 19 -2.16 3.75 12.25
C THR A 19 -1.57 2.45 12.83
N ARG A 20 -0.58 2.54 13.72
CA ARG A 20 -0.02 1.34 14.37
C ARG A 20 -1.00 0.66 15.30
N VAL A 21 -1.76 1.42 16.09
CA VAL A 21 -2.79 0.87 16.98
C VAL A 21 -3.89 0.18 16.18
N LEU A 22 -4.40 0.82 15.12
CA LEU A 22 -5.39 0.24 14.22
C LEU A 22 -4.88 -1.03 13.55
N GLY A 23 -3.63 -1.02 13.05
CA GLY A 23 -3.00 -2.19 12.45
C GLY A 23 -2.87 -3.36 13.42
N PHE A 24 -2.56 -3.08 14.69
CA PHE A 24 -2.48 -4.10 15.73
C PHE A 24 -3.85 -4.73 16.03
N ILE A 25 -4.89 -3.90 16.18
CA ILE A 25 -6.27 -4.39 16.40
C ILE A 25 -6.74 -5.22 15.21
N TYR A 26 -6.51 -4.74 13.98
CA TYR A 26 -6.85 -5.47 12.76
C TYR A 26 -6.18 -6.85 12.70
N ARG A 27 -4.89 -6.92 13.05
CA ARG A 27 -4.16 -8.19 13.06
C ARG A 27 -4.76 -9.19 14.06
N ILE A 28 -5.10 -8.76 15.27
CA ILE A 28 -5.74 -9.62 16.27
C ILE A 28 -7.12 -10.11 15.78
N TYR A 29 -7.89 -9.23 15.15
CA TYR A 29 -9.21 -9.55 14.64
C TYR A 29 -9.17 -10.60 13.53
N ILE A 30 -8.28 -10.42 12.53
CA ILE A 30 -8.05 -11.38 11.44
C ILE A 30 -7.63 -12.75 11.98
N VAL A 31 -6.71 -12.77 12.95
CA VAL A 31 -6.19 -14.02 13.52
C VAL A 31 -7.33 -14.83 14.16
N ARG A 32 -8.25 -14.16 14.84
CA ARG A 32 -9.41 -14.82 15.48
C ARG A 32 -10.47 -15.28 14.49
N LEU A 33 -10.67 -14.56 13.39
CA LEU A 33 -11.66 -14.89 12.36
C LEU A 33 -11.22 -16.03 11.44
N MET A 34 -9.95 -16.04 11.01
CA MET A 34 -9.47 -16.99 10.01
C MET A 34 -9.01 -18.33 10.59
N GLY A 35 -8.74 -18.40 11.89
CA GLY A 35 -8.21 -19.60 12.54
C GLY A 35 -6.76 -19.92 12.15
N ALA A 36 -6.20 -20.98 12.75
CA ALA A 36 -4.79 -21.35 12.57
C ALA A 36 -4.44 -21.74 11.11
N GLU A 37 -5.36 -22.40 10.40
CA GLU A 37 -5.16 -22.79 8.99
C GLU A 37 -5.19 -21.57 8.05
N GLY A 38 -6.12 -20.63 8.26
CA GLY A 38 -6.27 -19.46 7.40
C GLY A 38 -5.10 -18.47 7.50
N ILE A 39 -4.54 -18.30 8.71
CA ILE A 39 -3.35 -17.47 8.91
C ILE A 39 -2.11 -18.10 8.25
N GLY A 40 -1.98 -19.43 8.30
CA GLY A 40 -0.86 -20.14 7.68
C GLY A 40 -0.79 -19.89 6.16
N LEU A 41 -1.96 -19.93 5.50
CA LEU A 41 -2.09 -19.59 4.08
C LEU A 41 -1.84 -18.09 3.82
N TYR A 42 -2.31 -17.21 4.71
CA TYR A 42 -2.10 -15.76 4.60
C TYR A 42 -0.60 -15.39 4.69
N GLU A 43 0.10 -15.86 5.73
CA GLU A 43 1.54 -15.58 5.95
C GLU A 43 2.43 -16.20 4.85
N MET A 44 1.95 -17.25 4.17
CA MET A 44 2.61 -17.81 3.00
C MET A 44 2.62 -16.83 1.81
N VAL A 45 1.50 -16.18 1.55
CA VAL A 45 1.32 -15.28 0.39
C VAL A 45 1.76 -13.85 0.71
N PHE A 46 1.68 -13.45 1.98
CA PHE A 46 1.95 -12.10 2.46
C PHE A 46 3.29 -11.51 1.98
N PRO A 47 4.43 -12.23 1.98
CA PRO A 47 5.69 -11.68 1.49
C PRO A 47 5.65 -11.30 0.00
N VAL A 48 5.00 -12.12 -0.83
CA VAL A 48 4.89 -11.88 -2.28
C VAL A 48 4.03 -10.65 -2.55
N ILE A 49 2.87 -10.56 -1.89
CA ILE A 49 1.98 -9.40 -2.03
C ILE A 49 2.66 -8.14 -1.51
N ASN A 50 3.36 -8.23 -0.36
CA ASN A 50 4.08 -7.08 0.19
C ASN A 50 5.21 -6.62 -0.74
N LEU A 51 5.94 -7.54 -1.39
CA LEU A 51 6.95 -7.18 -2.38
C LEU A 51 6.35 -6.41 -3.56
N VAL A 52 5.23 -6.88 -4.11
CA VAL A 52 4.59 -6.21 -5.25
C VAL A 52 4.00 -4.87 -4.83
N LEU A 53 3.38 -4.81 -3.65
CA LEU A 53 2.84 -3.57 -3.09
C LEU A 53 3.95 -2.52 -2.93
N VAL A 54 5.08 -2.90 -2.32
CA VAL A 54 6.25 -2.03 -2.17
C VAL A 54 6.84 -1.68 -3.53
N ALA A 55 7.00 -2.62 -4.46
CA ALA A 55 7.52 -2.32 -5.80
C ALA A 55 6.64 -1.30 -6.56
N THR A 56 5.33 -1.33 -6.34
CA THR A 56 4.35 -0.43 -6.97
C THR A 56 4.31 0.95 -6.30
N THR A 57 4.35 0.98 -4.98
CA THR A 57 4.00 2.17 -4.19
C THR A 57 5.18 2.78 -3.45
N ALA A 58 6.35 2.14 -3.44
CA ALA A 58 7.53 2.68 -2.77
C ALA A 58 7.94 4.01 -3.38
N GLY A 59 7.98 5.05 -2.55
CA GLY A 59 8.52 6.36 -2.93
C GLY A 59 7.61 7.22 -3.81
N LEU A 60 6.63 6.65 -4.51
CA LEU A 60 5.71 7.41 -5.35
C LEU A 60 4.89 8.46 -4.55
N PRO A 61 4.15 8.11 -3.48
CA PRO A 61 3.35 9.08 -2.75
C PRO A 61 4.23 10.11 -2.03
N VAL A 62 5.39 9.70 -1.51
CA VAL A 62 6.34 10.61 -0.83
C VAL A 62 6.92 11.63 -1.81
N ALA A 63 7.31 11.19 -3.01
CA ALA A 63 7.80 12.08 -4.06
C ALA A 63 6.72 13.06 -4.52
N ILE A 64 5.47 12.59 -4.68
CA ILE A 64 4.32 13.42 -5.06
C ILE A 64 4.05 14.47 -3.97
N SER A 65 4.00 14.08 -2.69
CA SER A 65 3.78 15.01 -1.58
C SER A 65 4.84 16.11 -1.54
N LYS A 66 6.12 15.75 -1.79
CA LYS A 66 7.20 16.73 -1.87
C LYS A 66 7.04 17.68 -3.06
N LEU A 67 6.82 17.15 -4.28
CA LEU A 67 6.67 17.94 -5.50
C LEU A 67 5.48 18.92 -5.43
N VAL A 68 4.37 18.48 -4.82
CA VAL A 68 3.18 19.32 -4.63
C VAL A 68 3.48 20.42 -3.61
N ALA A 69 4.13 20.11 -2.49
CA ALA A 69 4.51 21.10 -1.49
C ALA A 69 5.45 22.18 -2.05
N ASP A 70 6.45 21.78 -2.84
CA ASP A 70 7.40 22.70 -3.48
C ASP A 70 6.70 23.65 -4.47
N ASN A 71 5.74 23.15 -5.27
CA ASN A 71 5.00 23.98 -6.23
C ASN A 71 3.99 24.92 -5.55
N ILE A 72 3.39 24.52 -4.43
CA ILE A 72 2.53 25.38 -3.61
C ILE A 72 3.37 26.49 -2.98
N ALA A 73 4.56 26.19 -2.46
CA ALA A 73 5.45 27.18 -1.86
C ALA A 73 5.92 28.25 -2.86
N LEU A 74 6.04 27.90 -4.15
CA LEU A 74 6.36 28.82 -5.25
C LEU A 74 5.15 29.63 -5.77
N GLY A 75 3.96 29.47 -5.18
CA GLY A 75 2.73 30.17 -5.59
C GLY A 75 2.11 29.65 -6.89
N ARG A 76 2.56 28.50 -7.42
CA ARG A 76 2.11 27.91 -8.69
C ARG A 76 1.00 26.88 -8.49
N GLU A 77 -0.11 27.29 -7.87
CA GLU A 77 -1.20 26.36 -7.51
C GLU A 77 -1.81 25.60 -8.72
N LYS A 78 -1.85 26.23 -9.90
CA LYS A 78 -2.35 25.59 -11.12
C LYS A 78 -1.46 24.40 -11.54
N GLU A 79 -0.14 24.53 -11.41
CA GLU A 79 0.79 23.43 -11.70
C GLU A 79 0.72 22.36 -10.62
N ALA A 80 0.63 22.74 -9.34
CA ALA A 80 0.44 21.78 -8.24
C ALA A 80 -0.81 20.91 -8.43
N LYS A 81 -1.94 21.50 -8.84
CA LYS A 81 -3.18 20.75 -9.17
C LYS A 81 -3.03 19.85 -10.40
N ARG A 82 -2.19 20.21 -11.36
CA ARG A 82 -1.91 19.40 -12.55
C ARG A 82 -1.03 18.20 -12.21
N ILE A 83 0.02 18.42 -11.43
CA ILE A 83 0.91 17.37 -10.89
C ILE A 83 0.10 16.40 -10.03
N PHE A 84 -0.74 16.92 -9.13
CA PHE A 84 -1.61 16.08 -8.31
C PHE A 84 -2.57 15.22 -9.16
N ARG A 85 -3.16 15.76 -10.23
CA ARG A 85 -4.02 14.98 -11.13
C ARG A 85 -3.25 13.91 -11.91
N LEU A 86 -2.06 14.23 -12.39
CA LEU A 86 -1.19 13.27 -13.08
C LEU A 86 -0.77 12.15 -12.13
N ALA A 87 -0.36 12.52 -10.92
CA ALA A 87 -0.05 11.59 -9.84
C ALA A 87 -1.24 10.69 -9.50
N LEU A 88 -2.44 11.24 -9.38
CA LEU A 88 -3.67 10.48 -9.15
C LEU A 88 -3.90 9.49 -10.30
N CYS A 89 -3.75 9.93 -11.56
CA CYS A 89 -3.94 9.08 -12.74
C CYS A 89 -2.90 7.95 -12.79
N LEU A 90 -1.64 8.23 -12.43
CA LEU A 90 -0.57 7.23 -12.35
C LEU A 90 -0.79 6.24 -11.21
N LEU A 91 -1.23 6.70 -10.04
CA LEU A 91 -1.56 5.84 -8.89
C LEU A 91 -2.75 4.93 -9.22
N THR A 92 -3.82 5.48 -9.79
CA THR A 92 -4.99 4.69 -10.20
C THR A 92 -4.64 3.73 -11.33
N GLY A 93 -3.85 4.17 -12.31
CA GLY A 93 -3.40 3.32 -13.43
C GLY A 93 -2.51 2.17 -12.96
N SER A 94 -1.49 2.45 -12.15
CA SER A 94 -0.61 1.42 -11.58
C SER A 94 -1.37 0.46 -10.65
N GLY A 95 -2.32 0.97 -9.86
CA GLY A 95 -3.21 0.17 -9.03
C GLY A 95 -4.17 -0.74 -9.79
N ILE A 96 -4.43 -0.51 -11.08
CA ILE A 96 -5.23 -1.41 -11.91
C ILE A 96 -4.32 -2.37 -12.69
N ILE A 97 -3.24 -1.84 -13.27
CA ILE A 97 -2.35 -2.60 -14.15
C ILE A 97 -1.63 -3.71 -13.39
N ILE A 98 -1.13 -3.43 -12.19
CA ILE A 98 -0.30 -4.38 -11.44
C ILE A 98 -1.11 -5.56 -10.87
N PRO A 99 -2.26 -5.36 -10.22
CA PRO A 99 -3.15 -6.46 -9.85
C PRO A 99 -3.61 -7.28 -11.06
N SER A 100 -3.96 -6.62 -12.16
CA SER A 100 -4.37 -7.32 -13.38
C SER A 100 -3.25 -8.20 -13.95
N LEU A 101 -2.01 -7.71 -13.93
CA LEU A 101 -0.84 -8.47 -14.35
C LEU A 101 -0.54 -9.63 -13.41
N LEU A 102 -0.68 -9.42 -12.09
CA LEU A 102 -0.52 -10.46 -11.08
C LEU A 102 -1.55 -11.58 -11.21
N ILE A 103 -2.81 -11.26 -11.49
CA ILE A 103 -3.85 -12.29 -11.75
C ILE A 103 -3.47 -13.15 -12.95
N ARG A 104 -2.87 -12.55 -13.98
CA ARG A 104 -2.43 -13.28 -15.17
C ARG A 104 -1.15 -14.10 -14.96
N LEU A 105 -0.27 -13.66 -14.07
CA LEU A 105 0.97 -14.36 -13.68
C LEU A 105 0.77 -15.38 -12.54
N SER A 106 -0.32 -15.27 -11.80
CA SER A 106 -0.70 -16.17 -10.69
C SER A 106 -0.58 -17.66 -11.01
N PRO A 107 -1.05 -18.19 -12.16
CA PRO A 107 -0.89 -19.61 -12.47
C PRO A 107 0.59 -20.05 -12.61
N TYR A 108 1.50 -19.13 -12.93
CA TYR A 108 2.93 -19.40 -13.06
C TYR A 108 3.70 -19.27 -11.73
N LEU A 109 3.26 -18.35 -10.85
CA LEU A 109 3.82 -18.17 -9.50
C LEU A 109 3.44 -19.33 -8.57
N ILE A 110 2.17 -19.77 -8.62
CA ILE A 110 1.66 -20.84 -7.75
C ILE A 110 2.32 -22.19 -8.08
N SER A 111 2.53 -22.50 -9.36
CA SER A 111 3.10 -23.79 -9.80
C SER A 111 4.59 -24.00 -9.49
N ARG A 112 5.37 -22.95 -9.20
CA ARG A 112 6.79 -23.06 -8.81
C ARG A 112 7.08 -22.76 -7.34
N LEU A 113 6.20 -22.07 -6.61
CA LEU A 113 6.44 -21.64 -5.24
C LEU A 113 5.50 -22.24 -4.19
N TYR A 114 4.30 -22.75 -4.55
CA TYR A 114 3.32 -23.24 -3.58
C TYR A 114 2.84 -24.66 -3.90
N ALA A 115 2.87 -25.53 -2.89
CA ALA A 115 2.57 -26.97 -3.01
C ALA A 115 1.07 -27.33 -2.88
N ASP A 116 0.18 -26.37 -2.64
CA ASP A 116 -1.21 -26.63 -2.22
C ASP A 116 -2.26 -25.85 -3.05
N GLU A 117 -3.27 -26.55 -3.58
CA GLU A 117 -4.31 -26.02 -4.50
C GLU A 117 -5.20 -24.93 -3.86
N ARG A 118 -5.29 -24.90 -2.52
CA ARG A 118 -6.13 -23.95 -1.77
C ARG A 118 -5.58 -22.53 -1.77
N VAL A 119 -4.29 -22.35 -2.08
CA VAL A 119 -3.64 -21.03 -2.15
C VAL A 119 -4.24 -20.20 -3.28
N TYR A 120 -4.78 -20.82 -4.33
CA TYR A 120 -5.37 -20.11 -5.48
C TYR A 120 -6.53 -19.17 -5.06
N TRP A 121 -7.46 -19.67 -4.25
CA TRP A 121 -8.60 -18.88 -3.78
C TRP A 121 -8.18 -17.78 -2.80
N ALA A 122 -7.21 -18.07 -1.92
CA ALA A 122 -6.65 -17.07 -1.01
C ALA A 122 -5.91 -15.96 -1.77
N PHE A 123 -5.17 -16.31 -2.83
CA PHE A 123 -4.39 -15.37 -3.63
C PHE A 123 -5.27 -14.41 -4.44
N ILE A 124 -6.39 -14.91 -4.98
CA ILE A 124 -7.36 -14.07 -5.72
C ILE A 124 -8.19 -13.19 -4.78
N VAL A 125 -8.57 -13.67 -3.60
CA VAL A 125 -9.33 -12.86 -2.63
C VAL A 125 -8.46 -11.73 -2.04
N LEU A 126 -7.15 -11.92 -1.97
CA LEU A 126 -6.23 -10.95 -1.37
C LEU A 126 -5.67 -9.90 -2.34
N ILE A 127 -5.75 -10.15 -3.65
CA ILE A 127 -5.40 -9.19 -4.72
C ILE A 127 -6.58 -8.29 -5.05
#